data_AF-A0A2M8XWQ6-F1
#
_entry.id   AF-A0A2M8XWQ6-F1
#
_cell.length_a   1.000
_cell.length_b   1.000
_cell.length_c   1.000
_cell.angle_alpha   90.00
_cell.angle_beta   90.00
_cell.angle_gamma   90.00
#
_symmetry.space_group_name_H-M   'P 1'
#
loop_
_entity.id
_entity.type
_entity.pdbx_description
1 polymer ?
#
loop_
_entity_poly.entity_id
_entity_poly.type
_entity_poly.pdbx_seq_one_letter_code
_entity_poly.pdbx_strand_id
1 'polypeptide(L)'
;MKYLDIENEIEKMDSILNEIAQNIYENRNNDSYYHKLQFNSNQLLDHEGYTKFVNSDGELVSIFNDLNCIKENHCLYWFELENEELANNLNLELNKYRVKNLKTVPPTNNKNKKSKVFYVGIRQGGFTKCNNLTNITGRICQHLGYYDKISTQGLQLFEYARFKNYAITIKVVEFKKFKQTKFLNIIEKLVAQKLKPLCGRH
;
A
#
# COMPACT_ATOMS: atom_id res chain seq x y z
N MET A 1 -44.71 3.43 -17.48
CA MET A 1 -43.61 3.74 -16.55
C MET A 1 -42.68 2.55 -16.57
N LYS A 2 -41.45 2.66 -17.09
CA LYS A 2 -40.47 1.55 -17.03
C LYS A 2 -39.86 1.57 -15.62
N TYR A 3 -40.11 0.53 -14.84
CA TYR A 3 -39.42 0.33 -13.57
C TYR A 3 -37.98 -0.10 -13.85
N LEU A 4 -37.02 0.53 -13.18
CA LEU A 4 -35.64 0.08 -13.18
C LEU A 4 -35.56 -1.13 -12.25
N ASP A 5 -35.06 -2.25 -12.74
CA ASP A 5 -34.77 -3.43 -11.93
C ASP A 5 -33.46 -3.20 -11.17
N ILE A 6 -33.58 -2.64 -9.97
CA ILE A 6 -32.44 -2.25 -9.13
C ILE A 6 -31.61 -3.47 -8.70
N GLU A 7 -32.25 -4.63 -8.48
CA GLU A 7 -31.55 -5.84 -8.04
C GLU A 7 -30.59 -6.34 -9.11
N ASN A 8 -31.06 -6.45 -10.36
CA ASN A 8 -30.22 -6.86 -11.48
C ASN A 8 -29.04 -5.89 -11.74
N GLU A 9 -29.23 -4.58 -11.56
CA GLU A 9 -28.14 -3.61 -11.70
C GLU A 9 -27.10 -3.71 -10.57
N ILE A 10 -27.53 -4.02 -9.35
CA ILE A 10 -26.63 -4.29 -8.22
C ILE A 10 -25.82 -5.57 -8.48
N GLU A 11 -26.46 -6.64 -8.94
CA GLU A 11 -25.78 -7.90 -9.24
C GLU A 11 -24.70 -7.74 -10.32
N LYS A 12 -24.99 -6.97 -11.38
CA LYS A 12 -23.99 -6.63 -12.41
C LYS A 12 -22.81 -5.87 -11.83
N MET A 13 -23.07 -4.87 -10.98
CA MET A 13 -22.00 -4.09 -10.35
C MET A 13 -21.14 -4.96 -9.45
N ASP A 14 -21.75 -5.81 -8.62
CA ASP A 14 -21.04 -6.74 -7.74
C ASP A 14 -20.20 -7.73 -8.54
N SER A 15 -20.72 -8.24 -9.65
CA SER A 15 -19.99 -9.12 -10.57
C SER A 15 -18.72 -8.44 -11.11
N ILE A 16 -18.84 -7.20 -11.62
CA ILE A 16 -17.72 -6.42 -12.15
C ILE A 16 -16.65 -6.17 -11.07
N LEU A 17 -17.07 -5.76 -9.87
CA LEU A 17 -16.12 -5.47 -8.78
C LEU A 17 -15.39 -6.73 -8.30
N ASN A 18 -16.08 -7.88 -8.26
CA ASN A 18 -15.47 -9.16 -7.94
C ASN A 18 -14.50 -9.62 -9.04
N GLU A 19 -14.83 -9.42 -10.31
CA GLU A 19 -13.95 -9.73 -11.43
C GLU A 19 -12.65 -8.92 -11.37
N ILE A 20 -12.75 -7.61 -11.12
CA ILE A 20 -11.58 -6.74 -10.92
C ILE A 20 -10.70 -7.27 -9.78
N ALA A 21 -11.29 -7.58 -8.63
CA ALA A 21 -10.54 -8.07 -7.47
C ALA A 21 -9.91 -9.45 -7.75
N GLN A 22 -10.61 -10.32 -8.48
CA GLN A 22 -10.11 -11.63 -8.88
C GLN A 22 -8.93 -11.49 -9.86
N ASN A 23 -9.05 -10.63 -10.86
CA ASN A 23 -8.00 -10.38 -11.84
C ASN A 23 -6.70 -9.86 -11.17
N ILE A 24 -6.83 -8.92 -10.23
CA ILE A 24 -5.70 -8.42 -9.43
C ILE A 24 -5.07 -9.56 -8.62
N TYR A 25 -5.88 -10.38 -7.96
CA TYR A 25 -5.39 -11.49 -7.15
C TYR A 25 -4.66 -12.55 -8.00
N GLU A 26 -5.20 -12.93 -9.14
CA GLU A 26 -4.58 -13.90 -10.04
C GLU A 26 -3.25 -13.40 -10.60
N ASN A 27 -3.16 -12.10 -10.92
CA ASN A 27 -1.94 -11.46 -11.41
C ASN A 27 -0.97 -11.00 -10.32
N ARG A 28 -1.22 -11.30 -9.04
CA ARG A 28 -0.38 -10.82 -7.91
C ARG A 28 1.10 -11.23 -7.99
N ASN A 29 1.43 -12.26 -8.78
CA ASN A 29 2.80 -12.73 -9.00
C ASN A 29 3.31 -12.48 -10.44
N ASN A 30 2.57 -11.71 -11.23
CA ASN A 30 2.95 -11.32 -12.58
C ASN A 30 3.61 -9.93 -12.54
N ASP A 31 4.94 -9.90 -12.57
CA ASP A 31 5.73 -8.65 -12.49
C ASP A 31 5.41 -7.63 -13.62
N SER A 32 4.79 -8.06 -14.73
CA SER A 32 4.35 -7.13 -15.80
C SER A 32 3.03 -6.41 -15.50
N TYR A 33 2.28 -6.85 -14.48
CA TYR A 33 0.95 -6.34 -14.15
C TYR A 33 0.98 -5.14 -13.20
N TYR A 34 2.07 -4.95 -12.45
CA TYR A 34 2.20 -3.92 -11.43
C TYR A 34 3.56 -3.21 -11.51
N HIS A 35 3.61 -2.00 -10.97
CA HIS A 35 4.88 -1.37 -10.63
C HIS A 35 5.43 -2.04 -9.36
N LYS A 36 6.72 -2.34 -9.36
CA LYS A 36 7.37 -3.13 -8.31
C LYS A 36 8.54 -2.35 -7.70
N LEU A 37 8.56 -2.28 -6.37
CA LEU A 37 9.65 -1.68 -5.62
C LEU A 37 10.17 -2.74 -4.67
N GLN A 38 11.46 -3.04 -4.77
CA GLN A 38 12.11 -4.03 -3.90
C GLN A 38 13.28 -3.36 -3.19
N PHE A 39 13.32 -3.51 -1.88
CA PHE A 39 14.38 -2.99 -1.04
C PHE A 39 14.48 -3.81 0.24
N ASN A 40 15.61 -3.69 0.91
CA ASN A 40 15.78 -4.18 2.26
C ASN A 40 15.56 -3.04 3.26
N SER A 41 14.89 -3.31 4.38
CA SER A 41 14.63 -2.30 5.40
C SER A 41 15.90 -1.64 5.95
N ASN A 42 17.07 -2.30 5.90
CA ASN A 42 18.35 -1.70 6.29
C ASN A 42 18.88 -0.62 5.32
N GLN A 43 18.30 -0.49 4.13
CA GLN A 43 18.61 0.56 3.16
C GLN A 43 17.84 1.86 3.42
N LEU A 44 16.96 1.88 4.43
CA LEU A 44 16.24 3.10 4.83
C LEU A 44 17.21 4.07 5.53
N LEU A 45 17.59 5.12 4.80
CA LEU A 45 18.48 6.19 5.28
C LEU A 45 17.90 6.96 6.48
N ASP A 46 18.76 7.57 7.29
CA ASP A 46 18.29 8.47 8.34
C ASP A 46 17.62 9.70 7.73
N HIS A 47 16.37 9.96 8.10
CA HIS A 47 15.62 11.09 7.55
C HIS A 47 16.11 12.45 8.09
N GLU A 48 17.01 12.48 9.09
CA GLU A 48 17.65 13.70 9.64
C GLU A 48 16.62 14.79 9.99
N GLY A 49 15.66 14.45 10.83
CA GLY A 49 14.56 15.37 11.16
C GLY A 49 13.64 15.70 9.98
N TYR A 50 13.37 14.73 9.09
CA TYR A 50 12.52 14.87 7.90
C TYR A 50 13.06 15.83 6.84
N THR A 51 14.39 15.98 6.77
CA THR A 51 15.07 16.76 5.74
C THR A 51 15.52 15.91 4.55
N LYS A 52 15.65 14.60 4.74
CA LYS A 52 15.98 13.63 3.68
C LYS A 52 14.83 12.69 3.39
N PHE A 53 14.66 12.31 2.12
CA PHE A 53 13.62 11.39 1.67
C PHE A 53 14.18 10.28 0.78
N VAL A 54 13.62 9.08 0.89
CA VAL A 54 14.01 7.89 0.10
C VAL A 54 13.80 8.04 -1.41
N ASN A 55 12.92 8.93 -1.82
CA ASN A 55 12.62 9.19 -3.22
C ASN A 55 13.47 10.33 -3.83
N SER A 56 14.35 10.98 -3.06
CA SER A 56 15.23 12.06 -3.55
C SER A 56 16.69 11.96 -3.12
N ASP A 57 17.00 11.39 -1.95
CA ASP A 57 18.30 11.59 -1.28
C ASP A 57 19.11 10.29 -1.06
N GLY A 58 18.71 9.17 -1.65
CA GLY A 58 19.32 7.87 -1.35
C GLY A 58 19.40 6.88 -2.51
N GLU A 59 19.95 5.71 -2.21
CA GLU A 59 20.13 4.61 -3.18
C GLU A 59 18.79 4.07 -3.71
N LEU A 60 17.69 4.33 -2.99
CA LEU A 60 16.35 3.92 -3.38
C LEU A 60 15.67 4.89 -4.35
N VAL A 61 16.29 6.00 -4.76
CA VAL A 61 15.66 6.98 -5.67
C VAL A 61 15.22 6.31 -6.97
N SER A 62 16.08 5.45 -7.55
CA SER A 62 15.82 4.80 -8.83
C SER A 62 14.58 3.90 -8.81
N ILE A 63 14.28 3.25 -7.67
CA ILE A 63 13.11 2.37 -7.55
C ILE A 63 11.79 3.15 -7.46
N PHE A 64 11.82 4.47 -7.23
CA PHE A 64 10.63 5.33 -7.25
C PHE A 64 10.30 5.94 -8.62
N ASN A 65 11.19 5.81 -9.60
CA ASN A 65 11.01 6.44 -10.93
C ASN A 65 9.69 6.02 -11.58
N ASP A 66 9.36 4.73 -11.53
CA ASP A 66 8.12 4.19 -12.10
C ASP A 66 6.87 4.76 -11.42
N LEU A 67 6.90 4.93 -10.09
CA LEU A 67 5.78 5.52 -9.35
C LEU A 67 5.61 7.01 -9.62
N ASN A 68 6.69 7.71 -9.95
CA ASN A 68 6.64 9.12 -10.31
C ASN A 68 5.98 9.34 -11.69
N CYS A 69 5.85 8.30 -12.51
CA CYS A 69 5.08 8.36 -13.75
C CYS A 69 3.56 8.31 -13.52
N ILE A 70 3.11 7.80 -12.36
CA ILE A 70 1.68 7.63 -12.02
C ILE A 70 1.12 8.93 -11.45
N LYS A 71 0.75 9.87 -12.32
CA LYS A 71 0.34 11.22 -11.89
C LYS A 71 -1.09 11.28 -11.37
N GLU A 72 -2.05 10.86 -12.19
CA GLU A 72 -3.47 11.12 -11.95
C GLU A 72 -4.29 9.87 -11.63
N ASN A 73 -3.73 8.68 -11.87
CA ASN A 73 -4.46 7.44 -11.72
C ASN A 73 -4.55 7.00 -10.26
N HIS A 74 -5.68 6.37 -9.93
CA HIS A 74 -5.86 5.72 -8.63
C HIS A 74 -5.01 4.47 -8.56
N CYS A 75 -4.60 4.10 -7.35
CA CYS A 75 -3.73 2.95 -7.12
C CYS A 75 -4.30 2.05 -6.02
N LEU A 76 -4.09 0.75 -6.19
CA LEU A 76 -4.10 -0.22 -5.09
C LEU A 76 -2.67 -0.73 -4.94
N TYR A 77 -2.21 -0.84 -3.70
CA TYR A 77 -0.86 -1.32 -3.41
C TYR A 77 -0.85 -2.26 -2.23
N TRP A 78 0.17 -3.10 -2.17
CA TRP A 78 0.42 -3.92 -0.99
C TRP A 78 1.91 -4.10 -0.75
N PHE A 79 2.20 -4.37 0.52
CA PHE A 79 3.53 -4.71 1.02
C PHE A 79 3.55 -6.21 1.24
N GLU A 80 4.59 -6.88 0.75
CA GLU A 80 4.81 -8.30 0.98
C GLU A 80 6.27 -8.57 1.36
N LEU A 81 6.48 -9.65 2.10
CA LEU A 81 7.79 -10.17 2.45
C LEU A 81 8.02 -11.50 1.75
N GLU A 82 9.26 -11.97 1.78
CA GLU A 82 9.67 -13.21 1.12
C GLU A 82 8.87 -14.44 1.58
N ASN A 83 8.55 -14.50 2.88
CA ASN A 83 7.83 -15.61 3.48
C ASN A 83 6.93 -15.17 4.65
N GLU A 84 6.07 -16.08 5.11
CA GLU A 84 5.09 -15.80 6.17
C GLU A 84 5.77 -15.53 7.51
N GLU A 85 6.89 -16.20 7.81
CA GLU A 85 7.61 -16.02 9.07
C GLU A 85 8.14 -14.59 9.19
N LEU A 86 8.83 -14.10 8.16
CA LEU A 86 9.34 -12.73 8.13
C LEU A 86 8.19 -11.71 8.22
N ALA A 87 7.08 -11.96 7.52
CA ALA A 87 5.91 -11.09 7.58
C ALA A 87 5.31 -11.02 9.00
N ASN A 88 5.21 -12.16 9.69
CA ASN A 88 4.78 -12.21 11.07
C ASN A 88 5.76 -11.52 12.01
N ASN A 89 7.07 -11.71 11.83
CA ASN A 89 8.10 -11.05 12.62
C ASN A 89 8.00 -9.52 12.49
N LEU A 90 7.84 -9.00 11.27
CA LEU A 90 7.62 -7.57 11.05
C LEU A 90 6.32 -7.09 11.71
N ASN A 91 5.26 -7.90 11.68
CA ASN A 91 4.00 -7.58 12.37
C ASN A 91 4.15 -7.52 13.89
N LEU A 92 4.99 -8.38 14.47
CA LEU A 92 5.34 -8.32 15.89
C LEU A 92 6.08 -7.01 16.22
N GLU A 93 7.03 -6.59 15.39
CA GLU A 93 7.72 -5.29 15.57
C GLU A 93 6.76 -4.10 15.46
N LEU A 94 5.85 -4.12 14.49
CA LEU A 94 4.79 -3.12 14.38
C LEU A 94 3.92 -3.07 15.65
N ASN A 95 3.59 -4.23 16.23
CA ASN A 95 2.79 -4.30 17.46
C ASN A 95 3.55 -3.76 18.67
N LYS A 96 4.85 -4.02 18.79
CA LYS A 96 5.70 -3.41 19.82
C LYS A 96 5.75 -1.89 19.66
N TYR A 97 5.90 -1.40 18.43
CA TYR A 97 5.93 0.03 18.14
C TYR A 97 4.59 0.71 18.47
N ARG A 98 3.47 0.06 18.15
CA ARG A 98 2.12 0.59 18.41
C ARG A 98 1.90 0.94 19.88
N VAL A 99 2.42 0.13 20.81
CA VAL A 99 2.29 0.37 22.26
C VAL A 99 2.97 1.68 22.68
N LYS A 100 3.99 2.14 21.94
CA LYS A 100 4.68 3.40 22.21
C LYS A 100 3.85 4.64 21.85
N ASN A 101 2.83 4.48 21.00
CA ASN A 101 1.91 5.55 20.56
C ASN A 101 2.61 6.82 20.04
N LEU A 102 3.77 6.68 19.37
CA LEU A 102 4.57 7.81 18.87
C LEU A 102 4.03 8.39 17.55
N LYS A 103 3.59 7.53 16.63
CA LYS A 103 2.93 7.90 15.37
C LYS A 103 1.78 6.95 15.05
N THR A 104 0.82 7.45 14.28
CA THR A 104 -0.37 6.68 13.90
C THR A 104 -0.01 5.55 12.93
N VAL A 105 -0.35 4.31 13.30
CA VAL A 105 -0.10 3.09 12.50
C VAL A 105 -1.41 2.35 12.15
N PRO A 106 -1.44 1.56 11.06
CA PRO A 106 -2.62 0.77 10.67
C PRO A 106 -3.07 -0.15 11.80
N PRO A 107 -4.38 -0.30 12.07
CA PRO A 107 -4.91 -1.13 13.16
C PRO A 107 -4.63 -2.64 13.00
N THR A 108 -4.72 -3.39 14.10
CA THR A 108 -4.48 -4.85 14.21
C THR A 108 -5.75 -5.68 14.17
N ASN A 109 -6.79 -5.21 13.47
CA ASN A 109 -8.06 -5.93 13.47
C ASN A 109 -7.97 -7.28 12.74
N ASN A 110 -6.88 -7.52 12.00
CA ASN A 110 -6.67 -8.76 11.28
C ASN A 110 -6.02 -9.83 12.17
N LYS A 111 -6.71 -10.97 12.33
CA LYS A 111 -6.20 -12.15 13.05
C LYS A 111 -5.38 -13.08 12.15
N ASN A 112 -5.17 -12.73 10.89
CA ASN A 112 -4.42 -13.58 9.99
C ASN A 112 -2.96 -13.71 10.45
N LYS A 113 -2.44 -14.93 10.38
CA LYS A 113 -1.05 -15.28 10.66
C LYS A 113 -0.39 -16.03 9.50
N LYS A 114 -1.16 -16.37 8.46
CA LYS A 114 -0.69 -17.14 7.31
C LYS A 114 -0.80 -16.30 6.05
N SER A 115 0.12 -15.35 5.91
CA SER A 115 0.26 -14.55 4.69
C SER A 115 1.65 -13.93 4.63
N LYS A 116 2.16 -13.83 3.40
CA LYS A 116 3.34 -13.02 3.08
C LYS A 116 2.99 -11.53 2.93
N VAL A 117 1.70 -11.23 2.69
CA VAL A 117 1.21 -9.87 2.51
C VAL A 117 1.06 -9.22 3.87
N PHE A 118 1.79 -8.15 4.08
CA PHE A 118 1.83 -7.41 5.34
C PHE A 118 0.71 -6.37 5.43
N TYR A 119 0.49 -5.61 4.37
CA TYR A 119 -0.47 -4.51 4.33
C TYR A 119 -1.03 -4.32 2.94
N VAL A 120 -2.31 -3.97 2.83
CA VAL A 120 -2.97 -3.54 1.59
C VAL A 120 -3.49 -2.12 1.81
N GLY A 121 -3.36 -1.27 0.81
CA GLY A 121 -3.82 0.10 0.83
C GLY A 121 -4.28 0.57 -0.55
N ILE A 122 -5.09 1.62 -0.57
CA ILE A 122 -5.39 2.38 -1.79
C ILE A 122 -4.84 3.79 -1.72
N ARG A 123 -4.68 4.40 -2.89
CA ARG A 123 -4.42 5.83 -3.00
C ARG A 123 -5.23 6.41 -4.14
N GLN A 124 -6.02 7.44 -3.83
CA GLN A 124 -6.64 8.21 -4.88
C GLN A 124 -5.55 8.99 -5.64
N GLY A 125 -5.66 9.01 -6.96
CA GLY A 125 -4.73 9.74 -7.81
C GLY A 125 -4.71 11.23 -7.51
N GLY A 126 -3.75 11.92 -8.12
CA GLY A 126 -3.49 13.33 -7.90
C GLY A 126 -2.00 13.59 -7.78
N PHE A 127 -1.63 14.82 -8.07
CA PHE A 127 -0.25 15.20 -8.26
C PHE A 127 0.00 16.60 -7.69
N THR A 128 1.06 16.72 -6.91
CA THR A 128 1.46 18.00 -6.30
C THR A 128 2.52 18.65 -7.18
N LYS A 129 2.11 19.69 -7.92
CA LYS A 129 2.98 20.38 -8.89
C LYS A 129 4.24 20.99 -8.28
N CYS A 130 4.16 21.55 -7.07
CA CYS A 130 5.29 22.26 -6.45
C CYS A 130 6.48 21.34 -6.12
N ASN A 131 6.22 20.06 -5.82
CA ASN A 131 7.27 19.12 -5.40
C ASN A 131 7.46 17.98 -6.41
N ASN A 132 6.85 18.08 -7.60
CA ASN A 132 6.82 17.02 -8.63
C ASN A 132 6.50 15.62 -8.06
N LEU A 133 5.66 15.56 -7.04
CA LEU A 133 5.42 14.35 -6.24
C LEU A 133 4.06 13.75 -6.59
N THR A 134 4.05 12.50 -7.03
CA THR A 134 2.80 11.76 -7.23
C THR A 134 2.20 11.37 -5.90
N ASN A 135 0.87 11.32 -5.84
CA ASN A 135 0.15 10.94 -4.62
C ASN A 135 0.53 9.54 -4.11
N ILE A 136 0.92 8.62 -5.02
CA ILE A 136 1.36 7.28 -4.63
C ILE A 136 2.79 7.29 -4.07
N THR A 137 3.75 7.98 -4.69
CA THR A 137 5.11 8.11 -4.14
C THR A 137 5.08 8.73 -2.75
N GLY A 138 4.35 9.83 -2.58
CA GLY A 138 4.18 10.45 -1.26
C GLY A 138 3.53 9.50 -0.24
N ARG A 139 2.56 8.68 -0.67
CA ARG A 139 1.93 7.69 0.21
C ARG A 139 2.89 6.57 0.60
N ILE A 140 3.72 6.08 -0.32
CA ILE A 140 4.75 5.08 0.01
C ILE A 140 5.79 5.68 0.97
N CYS A 141 6.25 6.92 0.75
CA CYS A 141 7.15 7.61 1.68
C CYS A 141 6.56 7.74 3.10
N GLN A 142 5.25 8.04 3.21
CA GLN A 142 4.54 8.01 4.49
C GLN A 142 4.56 6.63 5.15
N HIS A 143 4.35 5.55 4.39
CA HIS A 143 4.44 4.19 4.93
C HIS A 143 5.85 3.83 5.36
N LEU A 144 6.86 4.33 4.65
CA LEU A 144 8.26 4.12 5.00
C LEU A 144 8.70 4.94 6.22
N GLY A 145 7.93 5.95 6.65
CA GLY A 145 8.18 6.73 7.87
C GLY A 145 8.74 8.14 7.64
N TYR A 146 8.80 8.59 6.37
CA TYR A 146 9.40 9.88 5.97
C TYR A 146 8.36 11.00 5.90
N TYR A 147 7.41 10.99 6.84
CA TYR A 147 6.42 12.04 6.99
C TYR A 147 6.29 12.42 8.46
N ASP A 148 6.44 13.70 8.73
CA ASP A 148 6.56 14.28 10.07
C ASP A 148 5.23 14.27 10.84
N LYS A 149 4.11 14.37 10.12
CA LYS A 149 2.78 14.49 10.70
C LYS A 149 2.33 13.22 11.42
N ILE A 150 2.46 13.23 12.75
CA ILE A 150 2.11 12.16 13.70
C ILE A 150 0.70 11.57 13.47
N SER A 151 -0.29 12.42 13.17
CA SER A 151 -1.69 11.99 12.98
C SER A 151 -1.96 11.26 11.67
N THR A 152 -1.00 11.27 10.74
CA THR A 152 -1.18 10.61 9.45
C THR A 152 -0.82 9.13 9.58
N GLN A 153 -1.80 8.27 9.30
CA GLN A 153 -1.59 6.83 9.37
C GLN A 153 -0.62 6.38 8.28
N GLY A 154 0.45 5.69 8.70
CA GLY A 154 1.43 5.04 7.83
C GLY A 154 2.02 3.83 8.54
N LEU A 155 2.70 2.93 7.80
CA LEU A 155 3.35 1.77 8.42
C LEU A 155 4.53 2.16 9.29
N GLN A 156 5.12 3.35 9.09
CA GLN A 156 6.24 3.90 9.85
C GLN A 156 7.47 2.96 9.90
N LEU A 157 7.80 2.30 8.78
CA LEU A 157 8.82 1.24 8.75
C LEU A 157 10.19 1.71 9.25
N PHE A 158 10.59 2.95 8.97
CA PHE A 158 11.82 3.54 9.49
C PHE A 158 11.96 3.40 11.02
N GLU A 159 10.86 3.56 11.76
CA GLU A 159 10.86 3.66 13.22
C GLU A 159 11.16 2.33 13.94
N TYR A 160 10.89 1.19 13.30
CA TYR A 160 11.07 -0.13 13.92
C TYR A 160 11.75 -1.18 13.04
N ALA A 161 11.88 -0.95 11.73
CA ALA A 161 12.46 -1.91 10.81
C ALA A 161 13.81 -1.46 10.20
N ARG A 162 14.22 -0.18 10.32
CA ARG A 162 15.41 0.33 9.61
C ARG A 162 16.74 -0.35 9.96
N PHE A 163 16.85 -0.94 11.15
CA PHE A 163 18.05 -1.67 11.57
C PHE A 163 17.85 -3.19 11.53
N LYS A 164 16.81 -3.61 10.82
CA LYS A 164 16.45 -5.02 10.59
C LYS A 164 16.68 -5.34 9.12
N ASN A 165 16.82 -6.63 8.83
CA ASN A 165 17.15 -7.14 7.50
C ASN A 165 15.90 -7.73 6.80
N TYR A 166 14.83 -6.95 6.66
CA TYR A 166 13.61 -7.42 5.98
C TYR A 166 13.64 -7.06 4.50
N ALA A 167 13.64 -8.06 3.63
CA ALA A 167 13.39 -7.88 2.21
C ALA A 167 11.89 -7.61 1.98
N ILE A 168 11.57 -6.39 1.55
CA ILE A 168 10.21 -5.90 1.36
C ILE A 168 9.99 -5.65 -0.13
N THR A 169 8.88 -6.18 -0.64
CA THR A 169 8.39 -5.85 -1.98
C THR A 169 7.09 -5.05 -1.86
N ILE A 170 7.03 -3.92 -2.54
CA ILE A 170 5.82 -3.13 -2.71
C ILE A 170 5.35 -3.32 -4.13
N LYS A 171 4.09 -3.70 -4.29
CA LYS A 171 3.44 -3.84 -5.60
C LYS A 171 2.34 -2.81 -5.72
N VAL A 172 2.27 -2.13 -6.85
CA VAL A 172 1.31 -1.05 -7.12
C VAL A 172 0.58 -1.32 -8.44
N VAL A 173 -0.72 -1.51 -8.35
CA VAL A 173 -1.63 -1.62 -9.50
C VAL A 173 -2.22 -0.25 -9.78
N GLU A 174 -2.00 0.23 -11.00
CA GLU A 174 -2.52 1.50 -11.50
C GLU A 174 -3.88 1.30 -12.20
N PHE A 175 -4.92 1.97 -11.72
CA PHE A 175 -6.25 1.95 -12.34
C PHE A 175 -6.35 3.01 -13.44
N LYS A 176 -5.91 2.67 -14.65
CA LYS A 176 -5.99 3.57 -15.81
C LYS A 176 -7.44 3.86 -16.20
N LYS A 177 -7.74 5.13 -16.46
CA LYS A 177 -9.08 5.63 -16.90
C LYS A 177 -10.22 5.37 -15.91
N PHE A 178 -9.92 4.94 -14.68
CA PHE A 178 -10.91 4.74 -13.64
C PHE A 178 -11.23 6.08 -12.97
N LYS A 179 -12.50 6.47 -12.94
CA LYS A 179 -12.92 7.77 -12.37
C LYS A 179 -13.70 7.65 -11.06
N GLN A 180 -14.14 6.44 -10.73
CA GLN A 180 -15.12 6.19 -9.66
C GLN A 180 -14.42 5.89 -8.34
N THR A 181 -13.92 6.94 -7.67
CA THR A 181 -13.24 6.83 -6.37
C THR A 181 -14.04 6.09 -5.29
N LYS A 182 -15.39 6.14 -5.36
CA LYS A 182 -16.28 5.46 -4.41
C LYS A 182 -16.10 3.94 -4.39
N PHE A 183 -15.77 3.34 -5.53
CA PHE A 183 -15.59 1.89 -5.66
C PHE A 183 -14.20 1.43 -5.22
N LEU A 184 -13.24 2.35 -5.09
CA LEU A 184 -11.85 2.01 -4.75
C LEU A 184 -11.76 1.33 -3.37
N ASN A 185 -12.54 1.78 -2.39
CA ASN A 185 -12.63 1.15 -1.06
C ASN A 185 -13.24 -0.27 -1.12
N ILE A 186 -14.19 -0.49 -2.04
CA ILE A 186 -14.81 -1.82 -2.20
C ILE A 186 -13.80 -2.78 -2.83
N ILE A 187 -13.11 -2.34 -3.87
CA ILE A 187 -12.03 -3.11 -4.52
C ILE A 187 -10.92 -3.43 -3.51
N GLU A 188 -10.49 -2.45 -2.70
CA GLU A 188 -9.52 -2.66 -1.63
C GLU A 188 -9.93 -3.80 -0.70
N LYS A 189 -11.18 -3.76 -0.21
CA LYS A 189 -11.72 -4.76 0.70
C LYS A 189 -11.79 -6.14 0.05
N LEU A 190 -12.28 -6.24 -1.18
CA LEU A 190 -12.37 -7.51 -1.92
C LEU A 190 -10.98 -8.11 -2.18
N VAL A 191 -10.00 -7.28 -2.56
CA VAL A 191 -8.62 -7.72 -2.75
C VAL A 191 -7.97 -8.12 -1.42
N ALA A 192 -8.18 -7.35 -0.36
CA ALA A 192 -7.65 -7.66 0.97
C ALA A 192 -8.25 -8.96 1.55
N GLN A 193 -9.51 -9.29 1.28
CA GLN A 193 -10.10 -10.59 1.65
C GLN A 193 -9.38 -11.76 0.98
N LYS A 194 -8.92 -11.58 -0.26
CA LYS A 194 -8.16 -12.60 -1.01
C LYS A 194 -6.70 -12.67 -0.57
N LEU A 195 -6.02 -11.53 -0.43
CA LEU A 195 -4.60 -11.43 -0.03
C LEU A 195 -4.35 -11.68 1.46
N LYS A 196 -5.36 -11.47 2.29
CA LYS A 196 -5.34 -11.66 3.74
C LYS A 196 -4.14 -10.97 4.41
N PRO A 197 -4.00 -9.63 4.33
CA PRO A 197 -2.86 -8.92 4.91
C PRO A 197 -2.76 -9.11 6.43
N LEU A 198 -1.56 -9.03 7.00
CA LEU A 198 -1.37 -9.19 8.46
C LEU A 198 -1.79 -7.96 9.27
N CYS A 199 -1.86 -6.76 8.68
CA CYS A 199 -2.32 -5.55 9.33
C CYS A 199 -3.23 -4.68 8.43
N GLY A 200 -3.98 -3.76 9.04
CA GLY A 200 -4.98 -2.93 8.35
C GLY A 200 -6.41 -3.22 8.82
N ARG A 201 -7.34 -2.35 8.39
CA ARG A 201 -8.79 -2.47 8.63
C ARG A 201 -9.43 -2.94 7.33
N HIS A 202 -9.47 -4.26 7.13
CA HIS A 202 -10.03 -4.91 5.94
C HIS A 202 -10.96 -6.04 6.33
#